data_AF-A0A2E8MIX6-F1
#
_entry.id   AF-A0A2E8MIX6-F1
#
_cell.length_a   1.000
_cell.length_b   1.000
_cell.length_c   1.000
_cell.angle_alpha   90.00
_cell.angle_beta   90.00
_cell.angle_gamma   90.00
#
_symmetry.space_group_name_H-M   'P 1'
#
loop_
_entity.id
_entity.type
_entity.pdbx_description
1 polymer ?
#
loop_
_entity_poly.entity_id
_entity_poly.type
_entity_poly.pdbx_seq_one_letter_code
_entity_poly.pdbx_strand_id
1 'polypeptide(L)'
;MDKAVAGAEAARSAIEALGADFIDLVSDGEGNGVVIAKYPDTATMEAASATAQQVFGQMIQEGAMDGASIDIWSGDVVSTL
;
A
#
# COMPACT_ATOMS: atom_id res chain seq x y z
N MET A 1 -14.11 12.63 -2.82
CA MET A 1 -13.18 11.56 -2.43
C MET A 1 -11.81 12.21 -2.37
N ASP A 2 -11.13 12.11 -1.23
CA ASP A 2 -9.81 12.74 -1.04
C ASP A 2 -8.79 12.14 -2.04
N LYS A 3 -7.87 12.96 -2.56
CA LYS A 3 -6.84 12.49 -3.51
C LYS A 3 -5.95 11.41 -2.89
N ALA A 4 -5.71 11.49 -1.57
CA ALA A 4 -4.94 10.48 -0.86
C ALA A 4 -5.66 9.11 -0.85
N VAL A 5 -6.99 9.10 -0.69
CA VAL A 5 -7.79 7.88 -0.68
C VAL A 5 -7.84 7.24 -2.07
N ALA A 6 -8.07 8.03 -3.13
CA ALA A 6 -8.02 7.52 -4.51
C ALA A 6 -6.65 6.92 -4.84
N GLY A 7 -5.59 7.52 -4.30
CA GLY A 7 -4.24 7.05 -4.43
C GLY A 7 -3.96 5.73 -3.71
N ALA A 8 -4.41 5.63 -2.46
CA ALA A 8 -4.31 4.40 -1.68
C ALA A 8 -5.14 3.27 -2.30
N GLU A 9 -6.30 3.56 -2.91
CA GLU A 9 -7.08 2.58 -3.66
C GLU A 9 -6.38 2.12 -4.94
N ALA A 10 -5.72 3.02 -5.68
CA ALA A 10 -4.94 2.66 -6.85
C ALA A 10 -3.75 1.75 -6.46
N ALA A 11 -3.05 2.08 -5.37
CA ALA A 11 -2.00 1.24 -4.81
C ALA A 11 -2.55 -0.12 -4.37
N ARG A 12 -3.67 -0.15 -3.64
CA ARG A 12 -4.37 -1.39 -3.25
C ARG A 12 -4.66 -2.27 -4.46
N SER A 13 -5.29 -1.73 -5.50
CA SER A 13 -5.64 -2.48 -6.71
C SER A 13 -4.41 -3.02 -7.44
N ALA A 14 -3.35 -2.21 -7.55
CA ALA A 14 -2.09 -2.64 -8.16
C ALA A 14 -1.40 -3.76 -7.37
N ILE A 15 -1.47 -3.70 -6.04
CA ILE A 15 -0.88 -4.69 -5.13
C ILE A 15 -1.71 -5.99 -5.10
N GLU A 16 -3.04 -5.88 -5.11
CA GLU A 16 -3.97 -7.02 -5.13
C GLU A 16 -3.72 -7.91 -6.37
N ALA A 17 -3.43 -7.30 -7.52
CA ALA A 17 -3.11 -7.99 -8.76
C ALA A 17 -1.81 -8.84 -8.69
N LEU A 18 -0.97 -8.63 -7.68
CA LEU A 18 0.30 -9.34 -7.50
C LEU A 18 0.18 -10.60 -6.63
N GLY A 19 -1.05 -10.99 -6.26
CA GLY A 19 -1.30 -12.26 -5.57
C GLY A 19 -1.22 -12.16 -4.05
N ALA A 20 -1.66 -11.03 -3.49
CA ALA A 20 -1.89 -10.94 -2.05
C ALA A 20 -2.99 -11.93 -1.63
N ASP A 21 -2.75 -12.69 -0.55
CA ASP A 21 -3.77 -13.55 0.09
C ASP A 21 -4.85 -12.72 0.79
N PHE A 22 -4.47 -11.51 1.21
CA PHE A 22 -5.31 -10.55 1.90
C PHE A 22 -4.81 -9.14 1.61
N ILE A 23 -5.73 -8.21 1.42
CA ILE A 23 -5.40 -6.79 1.32
C ILE A 23 -6.56 -5.92 1.80
N ASP A 24 -6.26 -5.03 2.74
CA ASP A 24 -7.20 -4.03 3.25
C ASP A 24 -6.60 -2.63 3.22
N LEU A 25 -7.49 -1.64 3.08
CA LEU A 25 -7.21 -0.23 3.21
C LEU A 25 -8.00 0.31 4.41
N VAL A 26 -7.29 0.86 5.39
CA VAL A 26 -7.87 1.48 6.58
C VAL A 26 -7.58 2.98 6.54
N SER A 27 -8.55 3.82 6.89
CA SER A 27 -8.35 5.25 7.13
C SER A 27 -8.56 5.57 8.60
N ASP A 28 -7.78 6.50 9.14
CA ASP A 28 -7.94 6.99 10.51
C ASP A 28 -8.97 8.12 10.64
N GLY A 29 -9.48 8.64 9.51
CA GLY A 29 -10.42 9.77 9.48
C GLY A 29 -9.77 11.15 9.63
N GLU A 30 -8.46 11.22 9.85
CA GLU A 30 -7.66 12.45 9.96
C GLU A 30 -6.86 12.74 8.67
N GLY A 31 -7.15 11.99 7.60
CA GLY A 31 -6.50 12.13 6.30
C GLY A 31 -5.36 11.15 6.08
N ASN A 32 -5.08 10.24 7.03
CA ASN A 32 -4.11 9.17 6.82
C ASN A 32 -4.81 7.86 6.46
N GLY A 33 -4.08 7.03 5.71
CA GLY A 33 -4.53 5.72 5.29
C GLY A 33 -3.39 4.70 5.36
N VAL A 34 -3.72 3.46 5.68
CA VAL A 34 -2.78 2.33 5.74
C VAL A 34 -3.30 1.24 4.81
N VAL A 35 -2.45 0.78 3.90
CA VAL A 35 -2.68 -0.43 3.10
C VAL A 35 -1.91 -1.56 3.76
N ILE A 36 -2.60 -2.64 4.16
CA ILE A 36 -1.99 -3.85 4.72
C ILE A 36 -2.26 -5.00 3.77
N ALA A 37 -1.20 -5.65 3.29
CA ALA A 37 -1.28 -6.81 2.43
C ALA A 37 -0.49 -7.99 3.02
N LYS A 38 -1.07 -9.20 2.91
CA LYS A 38 -0.41 -10.46 3.25
C LYS A 38 -0.08 -11.21 1.96
N TYR A 39 1.11 -11.80 1.90
CA TYR A 39 1.56 -12.57 0.75
C TYR A 39 1.88 -14.01 1.13
N PRO A 40 1.76 -14.95 0.17
CA PRO A 40 2.06 -16.35 0.40
C PRO A 40 3.56 -16.61 0.60
N ASP A 41 4.43 -15.76 0.02
CA ASP A 41 5.88 -15.89 0.10
C ASP A 41 6.61 -14.53 -0.03
N THR A 42 7.90 -14.54 0.33
CA THR A 42 8.77 -13.37 0.31
C THR A 42 8.97 -12.81 -1.10
N ALA A 43 9.04 -13.66 -2.13
CA ALA A 43 9.27 -13.19 -3.50
C ALA A 43 8.09 -12.37 -4.02
N THR A 44 6.87 -12.82 -3.72
CA THR A 44 5.63 -12.13 -4.04
C THR A 44 5.53 -10.80 -3.27
N MET A 45 5.89 -10.81 -1.99
CA MET A 45 5.96 -9.60 -1.17
C MET A 45 6.94 -8.56 -1.74
N GLU A 46 8.17 -8.95 -2.09
CA GLU A 46 9.18 -8.03 -2.62
C GLU A 46 8.75 -7.40 -3.93
N ALA A 47 8.16 -8.19 -4.84
CA ALA A 47 7.58 -7.68 -6.09
C ALA A 47 6.49 -6.64 -5.82
N ALA A 48 5.61 -6.92 -4.85
CA ALA A 48 4.54 -6.03 -4.47
C ALA A 48 5.02 -4.76 -3.78
N SER A 49 6.05 -4.84 -2.92
CA SER A 49 6.67 -3.66 -2.31
C SER A 49 7.26 -2.72 -3.37
N ALA A 50 7.92 -3.26 -4.40
CA ALA A 50 8.45 -2.45 -5.50
C ALA A 50 7.33 -1.74 -6.29
N THR A 51 6.23 -2.44 -6.59
CA THR A 51 5.06 -1.84 -7.24
C THR A 51 4.39 -0.78 -6.37
N ALA A 52 4.24 -1.03 -5.07
CA ALA A 52 3.69 -0.06 -4.13
C ALA A 52 4.52 1.24 -4.14
N GLN A 53 5.85 1.11 -4.02
CA GLN A 53 6.78 2.24 -4.10
C GLN A 53 6.66 3.02 -5.42
N GLN A 54 6.48 2.34 -6.54
CA GLN A 54 6.29 2.99 -7.83
C GLN A 54 4.99 3.80 -7.88
N VAL A 55 3.86 3.21 -7.44
CA VAL A 55 2.56 3.88 -7.45
C VAL A 55 2.56 5.09 -6.52
N PHE A 56 3.02 4.92 -5.26
CA PHE A 56 3.12 6.02 -4.32
C PHE A 56 4.12 7.09 -4.79
N GLY A 57 5.25 6.68 -5.39
CA GLY A 57 6.22 7.57 -6.01
C GLY A 57 5.63 8.45 -7.12
N GLN A 58 4.78 7.88 -7.97
CA GLN A 58 4.08 8.63 -9.02
C GLN A 58 3.12 9.67 -8.42
N MET A 59 2.41 9.34 -7.35
CA MET A 59 1.49 10.27 -6.70
C MET A 59 2.18 11.44 -6.01
N ILE A 60 3.40 11.22 -5.48
CA ILE A 60 4.25 12.30 -4.99
C ILE A 60 4.62 13.24 -6.14
N GLN A 61 5.04 12.70 -7.29
CA GLN A 61 5.40 13.49 -8.47
C GLN A 61 4.23 14.32 -9.01
N GLU A 62 3.01 13.78 -8.94
CA GLU A 62 1.77 14.45 -9.35
C GLU A 62 1.27 15.46 -8.30
N GLY A 63 1.95 15.61 -7.16
CA GLY A 63 1.58 16.50 -6.07
C GLY A 63 0.30 16.08 -5.33
N ALA A 64 -0.08 14.81 -5.46
CA ALA A 64 -1.25 14.25 -4.79
C ALA A 64 -0.95 13.81 -3.35
N MET A 65 0.32 13.52 -3.02
CA MET A 65 0.80 13.19 -1.68
C MET A 65 2.14 13.87 -1.40
N ASP A 66 2.41 14.15 -0.12
CA ASP A 66 3.76 14.50 0.34
C ASP A 66 4.56 13.21 0.55
N GLY A 67 5.75 13.13 -0.02
CA GLY A 67 6.61 11.96 0.11
C GLY A 67 7.12 11.72 1.53
N ALA A 68 7.16 12.75 2.37
CA ALA A 68 7.48 12.59 3.79
C ALA A 68 6.34 11.93 4.58
N SER A 69 5.15 11.83 4.01
CA SER A 69 3.96 11.24 4.65
C SER A 69 3.77 9.75 4.35
N ILE A 70 4.69 9.12 3.61
CA ILE A 70 4.62 7.70 3.25
C ILE A 70 5.70 6.93 4.02
N ASP A 71 5.27 5.86 4.69
CA ASP A 71 6.15 4.89 5.32
C ASP A 71 5.81 3.47 4.82
N ILE A 72 6.83 2.75 4.33
CA ILE A 72 6.68 1.41 3.75
C ILE A 72 7.65 0.48 4.47
N TRP A 73 7.12 -0.57 5.07
CA TRP A 73 7.88 -1.60 5.76
C TRP A 73 7.27 -2.99 5.53
N SER A 74 8.05 -4.02 5.81
CA SER A 74 7.66 -5.43 5.72
C SER A 74 7.95 -6.16 7.03
N GLY A 75 7.27 -7.28 7.27
CA GLY A 75 7.45 -8.10 8.47
C GLY A 75 6.78 -9.46 8.36
N ASP A 76 7.08 -10.32 9.34
CA ASP A 76 6.56 -11.69 9.38
C ASP A 76 5.21 -11.76 10.11
N VAL A 77 4.32 -12.62 9.60
CA VAL A 77 3.05 -12.93 10.28
C VAL A 77 3.33 -13.85 11.47
N VAL A 78 3.20 -13.33 12.68
CA VAL A 78 3.40 -14.10 13.93
C VAL A 78 2.11 -14.72 14.49
N SER A 79 0.94 -14.23 14.09
CA SER A 79 -0.37 -14.75 14.48
C SER A 79 -1.45 -14.31 13.47
N THR A 80 -2.47 -15.13 13.27
CA THR A 80 -3.70 -14.80 12.52
C THR A 80 -4.90 -15.08 13.41
N LEU A 81 -5.86 -14.15 13.44
CA LEU A 81 -7.12 -14.27 14.16
C LEU A 81 -8.19 -15.00 13.34
#